data_AF-G4YT40-F1
#
_entry.id   AF-G4YT40-F1
#
_cell.length_a   1.000
_cell.length_b   1.000
_cell.length_c   1.000
_cell.angle_alpha   90.00
_cell.angle_beta   90.00
_cell.angle_gamma   90.00
#
_symmetry.space_group_name_H-M   'P 1'
#
loop_
_entity.id
_entity.type
_entity.pdbx_description
1 polymer ?
#
loop_
_entity_poly.entity_id
_entity_poly.type
_entity_poly.pdbx_seq_one_letter_code
_entity_poly.pdbx_strand_id
1 'polypeptide(L)'
;MGRPHVGSAEGDADLPIQAAHWLESFAGTAVDVARNGQCAFLALYATMSNHARPCLTSTAADTRQASEIKKGVYTLMMANLRYDVELGLLDPLLEAHRAFPNQPLHVNRDAATASLFAHYAQERTRATNVQVPKSFWAGPHELRAMAQYLREPLLVLRMNKSGDAQLQRYMYKDFRLKNGDDHETGYCEALTDRQARDYLFECWSLHVLPRFLILREDEHHFNGVAHGELFVKWRAEGDREYTAMVSDTYAWKATVTSILPGEDAPLESLNKLSNTPSVNNVIIKRVTLRDRLDIVHARMGRPTLEQEGYDDEKELDLLLVQEECMLQETYGIDGYASGSQDSDEDTPSEVATPNQYPRVSSGEISEDLYFRILQAENPTSVPKDDLPLYELIHAANREAFTRWCTLYQKALNLPTIGRRSTARSIAQELLKHPPTLRHLFAFLPYPELEAKVWTTDDLTAWGAYEAYLFF
;
A
#
# COMPACT_ATOMS: atom_id res chain seq x y z
N MET A 1 15.32 -8.70 -7.35
CA MET A 1 14.92 -7.39 -6.76
C MET A 1 14.54 -7.62 -5.31
N GLY A 2 14.76 -6.64 -4.43
CA GLY A 2 14.35 -6.70 -3.02
C GLY A 2 15.32 -7.41 -2.04
N ARG A 3 16.64 -7.14 -2.08
CA ARG A 3 17.41 -7.33 -0.84
C ARG A 3 16.94 -6.24 0.13
N PRO A 4 16.62 -6.56 1.40
CA PRO A 4 16.38 -5.54 2.40
C PRO A 4 17.61 -4.63 2.43
N HIS A 5 17.41 -3.34 2.15
CA HIS A 5 18.44 -2.34 2.32
C HIS A 5 18.81 -2.34 3.80
N VAL A 6 20.03 -2.76 4.11
CA VAL A 6 20.59 -2.61 5.45
C VAL A 6 20.86 -1.11 5.56
N GLY A 7 20.23 -0.43 6.52
CA GLY A 7 20.37 1.02 6.75
C GLY A 7 21.76 1.43 7.24
N SER A 8 22.80 0.87 6.63
CA SER A 8 24.22 1.10 6.89
C SER A 8 24.94 1.58 5.63
N ALA A 9 24.23 2.01 4.58
CA ALA A 9 24.88 2.57 3.40
C ALA A 9 25.44 3.96 3.70
N GLU A 10 26.54 4.32 3.03
CA GLU A 10 27.12 5.67 3.14
C GLU A 10 26.08 6.72 2.76
N GLY A 11 25.63 7.50 3.76
CA GLY A 11 24.57 8.50 3.63
C GLY A 11 23.34 8.28 4.53
N ASP A 12 23.17 7.07 5.09
CA ASP A 12 22.06 6.72 5.99
C ASP A 12 22.32 7.07 7.47
N ALA A 13 23.45 7.73 7.76
CA ALA A 13 23.90 8.00 9.12
C ALA A 13 23.10 9.15 9.79
N ASP A 14 21.84 8.89 10.11
CA ASP A 14 21.25 9.44 11.32
C ASP A 14 21.69 8.55 12.51
N LEU A 15 21.80 9.12 13.72
CA LEU A 15 22.20 8.38 14.91
C LEU A 15 21.22 7.23 15.17
N PRO A 16 21.68 6.04 15.63
CA PRO A 16 20.79 4.91 15.86
C PRO A 16 19.65 5.28 16.83
N ILE A 17 18.41 5.09 16.37
CA ILE A 17 17.20 5.41 17.14
C ILE A 17 16.70 4.16 17.86
N GLN A 18 16.50 4.29 19.16
CA GLN A 18 15.99 3.21 20.01
C GLN A 18 14.52 2.92 19.69
N ALA A 19 14.13 1.63 19.70
CA ALA A 19 12.75 1.21 19.44
C ALA A 19 11.71 1.97 20.30
N ALA A 20 12.05 2.24 21.56
CA ALA A 20 11.19 2.97 22.48
C ALA A 20 10.88 4.40 22.01
N HIS A 21 11.84 5.09 21.39
CA HIS A 21 11.64 6.47 20.91
C HIS A 21 10.66 6.52 19.73
N TRP A 22 10.65 5.50 18.87
CA TRP A 22 9.68 5.40 17.78
C TRP A 22 8.25 5.23 18.29
N LEU A 23 8.08 4.54 19.42
CA LEU A 23 6.78 4.20 19.99
C LEU A 23 6.22 5.27 20.94
N GLU A 24 7.09 6.09 21.54
CA GLU A 24 6.73 7.07 22.57
C GLU A 24 5.62 8.04 22.12
N SER A 25 5.76 8.58 20.89
CA SER A 25 4.77 9.51 20.30
C SER A 25 3.37 8.91 20.12
N PHE A 26 3.26 7.57 20.15
CA PHE A 26 2.01 6.82 19.98
C PHE A 26 1.61 6.06 21.26
N ALA A 27 2.22 6.38 22.42
CA ALA A 27 2.01 5.65 23.66
C ALA A 27 2.17 4.11 23.50
N GLY A 28 3.07 3.69 22.60
CA GLY A 28 3.24 2.29 22.24
C GLY A 28 3.98 1.50 23.31
N THR A 29 3.45 0.35 23.67
CA THR A 29 4.03 -0.58 24.65
C THR A 29 4.13 -1.97 24.05
N ALA A 30 5.28 -2.62 24.22
CA ALA A 30 5.51 -3.95 23.68
C ALA A 30 4.68 -5.00 24.43
N VAL A 31 4.03 -5.89 23.69
CA VAL A 31 3.29 -7.05 24.20
C VAL A 31 4.04 -8.31 23.85
N ASP A 32 4.47 -9.06 24.87
CA ASP A 32 5.11 -10.35 24.69
C ASP A 32 4.12 -11.45 24.32
N VAL A 33 4.56 -12.40 23.49
CA VAL A 33 3.72 -13.48 22.95
C VAL A 33 4.47 -14.81 23.01
N ALA A 34 3.75 -15.91 22.83
CA ALA A 34 4.32 -17.25 22.92
C ALA A 34 5.45 -17.49 21.89
N ARG A 35 6.52 -18.16 22.34
CA ARG A 35 7.71 -18.51 21.53
C ARG A 35 7.56 -19.87 20.84
N ASN A 36 6.43 -20.08 20.17
CA ASN A 36 6.12 -21.34 19.51
C ASN A 36 6.31 -21.31 17.98
N GLY A 37 6.94 -20.27 17.46
CA GLY A 37 7.11 -20.04 16.03
C GLY A 37 5.91 -19.40 15.33
N GLN A 38 4.82 -19.14 16.06
CA GLN A 38 3.64 -18.41 15.56
C GLN A 38 3.61 -16.95 16.07
N CYS A 39 4.75 -16.44 16.57
CA CYS A 39 4.83 -15.15 17.25
C CYS A 39 4.37 -13.96 16.38
N ALA A 40 4.57 -13.99 15.05
CA ALA A 40 4.11 -12.91 14.18
C ALA A 40 2.58 -12.76 14.17
N PHE A 41 1.84 -13.87 14.06
CA PHE A 41 0.37 -13.86 14.08
C PHE A 41 -0.19 -13.49 15.46
N LEU A 42 0.45 -13.97 16.52
CA LEU A 42 0.08 -13.61 17.90
C LEU A 42 0.36 -12.12 18.19
N ALA A 43 1.49 -11.60 17.70
CA ALA A 43 1.87 -10.19 17.83
C ALA A 43 0.91 -9.29 17.03
N LEU A 44 0.52 -9.72 15.83
CA LEU A 44 -0.48 -9.04 15.03
C LEU A 44 -1.83 -8.98 15.77
N TYR A 45 -2.31 -10.10 16.28
CA TYR A 45 -3.53 -10.15 17.08
C TYR A 45 -3.47 -9.24 18.32
N ALA A 46 -2.36 -9.26 19.06
CA ALA A 46 -2.16 -8.39 20.23
C ALA A 46 -2.20 -6.90 19.84
N THR A 47 -1.68 -6.54 18.67
CA THR A 47 -1.69 -5.17 18.14
C THR A 47 -3.08 -4.76 17.67
N MET A 48 -3.79 -5.64 16.96
CA MET A 48 -5.15 -5.39 16.48
C MET A 48 -6.16 -5.21 17.62
N SER A 49 -6.04 -6.02 18.66
CA SER A 49 -6.90 -6.00 19.84
C SER A 49 -6.53 -4.90 20.85
N ASN A 50 -5.42 -4.18 20.62
CA ASN A 50 -4.85 -3.24 21.60
C ASN A 50 -4.72 -3.89 22.98
N HIS A 51 -4.07 -5.06 23.02
CA HIS A 51 -4.06 -5.94 24.18
C HIS A 51 -3.53 -5.23 25.42
N ALA A 52 -4.34 -5.18 26.48
CA ALA A 52 -4.08 -4.34 27.64
C ALA A 52 -2.95 -4.83 28.55
N ARG A 53 -2.52 -6.10 28.43
CA ARG A 53 -1.50 -6.68 29.31
C ARG A 53 -0.13 -6.73 28.62
N PRO A 54 0.98 -6.66 29.36
CA PRO A 54 2.33 -6.79 28.81
C PRO A 54 2.62 -8.13 28.13
N CYS A 55 1.77 -9.15 28.35
CA CYS A 55 1.91 -10.47 27.77
C CYS A 55 0.55 -10.99 27.32
N LEU A 56 0.50 -11.55 26.11
CA LEU A 56 -0.64 -12.28 25.58
C LEU A 56 -0.61 -13.70 26.14
N THR A 57 -1.47 -13.96 27.12
CA THR A 57 -1.71 -15.31 27.63
C THR A 57 -2.46 -16.11 26.56
N SER A 58 -1.98 -17.28 26.14
CA SER A 58 -2.66 -18.10 25.12
C SER A 58 -3.95 -18.76 25.63
N THR A 59 -4.97 -17.97 25.93
CA THR A 59 -6.29 -18.52 26.27
C THR A 59 -6.91 -19.17 25.03
N ALA A 60 -7.94 -19.99 25.23
CA ALA A 60 -8.66 -20.60 24.11
C ALA A 60 -9.38 -19.58 23.22
N ALA A 61 -9.73 -18.39 23.75
CA ALA A 61 -10.31 -17.31 22.97
C ALA A 61 -9.24 -16.60 22.13
N ASP A 62 -8.11 -16.24 22.74
CA ASP A 62 -7.00 -15.57 22.07
C ASP A 62 -6.42 -16.45 20.96
N THR A 63 -6.24 -17.75 21.24
CA THR A 63 -5.76 -18.74 20.26
C THR A 63 -6.69 -18.82 19.06
N ARG A 64 -8.02 -18.80 19.29
CA ARG A 64 -9.01 -18.87 18.22
C ARG A 64 -8.95 -17.64 17.34
N GLN A 65 -9.01 -16.45 17.94
CA GLN A 65 -8.99 -15.19 17.19
C GLN A 65 -7.68 -14.99 16.42
N ALA A 66 -6.53 -15.31 17.03
CA ALA A 66 -5.24 -15.28 16.34
C ALA A 66 -5.16 -16.32 15.21
N SER A 67 -5.80 -17.49 15.37
CA SER A 67 -5.85 -18.51 14.31
C SER A 67 -6.76 -18.11 13.16
N GLU A 68 -7.86 -17.37 13.39
CA GLU A 68 -8.68 -16.81 12.31
C GLU A 68 -7.91 -15.75 11.52
N ILE A 69 -7.17 -14.86 12.19
CA ILE A 69 -6.29 -13.90 11.51
C ILE A 69 -5.24 -14.64 10.67
N LYS A 70 -4.59 -15.67 11.25
CA LYS A 70 -3.62 -16.50 10.52
C LYS A 70 -4.26 -17.14 9.28
N LYS A 71 -5.47 -17.71 9.43
CA LYS A 71 -6.23 -18.32 8.35
C LYS A 71 -6.45 -17.31 7.22
N GLY A 72 -6.95 -16.12 7.53
CA GLY A 72 -7.18 -15.04 6.55
C GLY A 72 -5.90 -14.62 5.81
N VAL A 73 -4.79 -14.45 6.52
CA VAL A 73 -3.49 -14.12 5.92
C VAL A 73 -3.01 -15.21 4.96
N TYR A 74 -3.06 -16.48 5.36
CA TYR A 74 -2.65 -17.59 4.48
C TYR A 74 -3.58 -17.78 3.30
N THR A 75 -4.89 -17.53 3.46
CA THR A 75 -5.85 -17.49 2.34
C THR A 75 -5.38 -16.48 1.29
N LEU A 76 -5.01 -15.26 1.69
CA LEU A 76 -4.48 -14.25 0.75
C LEU A 76 -3.17 -14.68 0.11
N MET A 77 -2.24 -15.24 0.89
CA MET A 77 -0.97 -15.73 0.34
C MET A 77 -1.19 -16.81 -0.72
N MET A 78 -2.16 -17.69 -0.52
CA MET A 78 -2.51 -18.73 -1.48
C MET A 78 -3.18 -18.15 -2.73
N ALA A 79 -4.12 -17.22 -2.58
CA ALA A 79 -4.79 -16.54 -3.69
C ALA A 79 -3.81 -15.74 -4.56
N ASN A 80 -2.82 -15.08 -3.93
CA ASN A 80 -1.84 -14.26 -4.66
C ASN A 80 -0.68 -15.09 -5.23
N LEU A 81 -0.52 -16.36 -4.84
CA LEU A 81 0.72 -17.10 -5.04
C LEU A 81 1.16 -17.15 -6.51
N ARG A 82 0.25 -17.48 -7.42
CA ARG A 82 0.55 -17.59 -8.85
C ARG A 82 1.01 -16.26 -9.43
N TYR A 83 0.31 -15.18 -9.10
CA TYR A 83 0.63 -13.83 -9.56
C TYR A 83 1.90 -13.28 -8.92
N ASP A 84 2.16 -13.55 -7.64
CA ASP A 84 3.40 -13.19 -6.96
C ASP A 84 4.63 -13.84 -7.60
N VAL A 85 4.50 -15.09 -8.06
CA VAL A 85 5.54 -15.80 -8.83
C VAL A 85 5.73 -15.17 -10.21
N GLU A 86 4.64 -14.80 -10.90
CA GLU A 86 4.69 -14.14 -12.21
C GLU A 86 5.37 -12.76 -12.13
N LEU A 87 4.98 -11.96 -11.14
CA LEU A 87 5.50 -10.62 -10.85
C LEU A 87 6.94 -10.64 -10.32
N GLY A 88 7.46 -11.82 -9.96
CA GLY A 88 8.78 -11.99 -9.38
C GLY A 88 8.91 -11.43 -7.96
N LEU A 89 7.78 -11.29 -7.26
CA LEU A 89 7.70 -10.93 -5.84
C LEU A 89 8.04 -12.11 -4.94
N LEU A 90 7.83 -13.34 -5.43
CA LEU A 90 8.20 -14.58 -4.78
C LEU A 90 9.00 -15.48 -5.74
N ASP A 91 10.16 -15.96 -5.30
CA ASP A 91 10.89 -17.02 -5.99
C ASP A 91 10.50 -18.36 -5.35
N PRO A 92 9.72 -19.20 -6.05
CA PRO A 92 9.17 -20.40 -5.44
C PRO A 92 10.26 -21.44 -5.15
N LEU A 93 11.37 -21.45 -5.89
CA LEU A 93 12.46 -22.39 -5.66
C LEU A 93 13.21 -22.07 -4.37
N LEU A 94 13.54 -20.79 -4.18
CA LEU A 94 14.22 -20.33 -2.97
C LEU A 94 13.33 -20.48 -1.74
N GLU A 95 12.05 -20.13 -1.87
CA GLU A 95 11.11 -20.16 -0.76
C GLU A 95 10.75 -21.60 -0.35
N ALA A 96 10.55 -22.51 -1.31
CA ALA A 96 10.34 -23.92 -1.01
C ALA A 96 11.57 -24.56 -0.35
N HIS A 97 12.78 -24.23 -0.82
CA HIS A 97 14.00 -24.73 -0.22
C HIS A 97 14.24 -24.16 1.19
N ARG A 98 13.87 -22.89 1.44
CA ARG A 98 13.90 -22.27 2.77
C ARG A 98 12.98 -23.03 3.74
N ALA A 99 11.75 -23.32 3.33
CA ALA A 99 10.76 -24.00 4.16
C ALA A 99 11.16 -25.47 4.42
N PHE A 100 11.65 -26.17 3.39
CA PHE A 100 12.00 -27.59 3.44
C PHE A 100 13.47 -27.84 3.04
N PRO A 101 14.45 -27.42 3.86
CA PRO A 101 15.87 -27.45 3.49
C PRO A 101 16.43 -28.87 3.29
N ASN A 102 15.79 -29.88 3.88
CA ASN A 102 16.19 -31.28 3.79
C ASN A 102 15.52 -32.04 2.64
N GLN A 103 14.60 -31.41 1.90
CA GLN A 103 13.96 -32.03 0.74
C GLN A 103 14.80 -31.83 -0.52
N PRO A 104 14.73 -32.74 -1.50
CA PRO A 104 15.35 -32.52 -2.80
C PRO A 104 14.88 -31.20 -3.43
N LEU A 105 15.80 -30.49 -4.09
CA LEU A 105 15.44 -29.28 -4.81
C LEU A 105 14.40 -29.60 -5.88
N HIS A 106 13.38 -28.74 -5.98
CA HIS A 106 12.39 -28.85 -7.03
C HIS A 106 13.05 -28.63 -8.40
N VAL A 107 12.60 -29.41 -9.38
CA VAL A 107 13.13 -29.43 -10.75
C VAL A 107 12.74 -28.19 -11.56
N ASN A 108 11.62 -27.55 -11.24
CA ASN A 108 11.15 -26.35 -11.93
C ASN A 108 10.31 -25.45 -10.98
N ARG A 109 10.03 -24.23 -11.45
CA ARG A 109 9.29 -23.22 -10.67
C ARG A 109 7.88 -23.67 -10.36
N ASP A 110 7.20 -24.30 -11.32
CA ASP A 110 5.81 -24.72 -11.16
C ASP A 110 5.70 -25.71 -10.01
N ALA A 111 6.50 -26.78 -10.01
CA ALA A 111 6.65 -27.82 -8.96
C ALA A 111 6.86 -27.22 -7.56
N ALA A 112 7.68 -26.18 -7.47
CA ALA A 112 7.93 -25.49 -6.22
C ALA A 112 6.71 -24.64 -5.78
N THR A 113 6.00 -24.02 -6.72
CA THR A 113 4.79 -23.22 -6.46
C THR A 113 3.68 -24.07 -5.84
N ALA A 114 3.31 -25.25 -6.38
CA ALA A 114 2.26 -26.05 -5.74
C ALA A 114 2.72 -26.72 -4.44
N SER A 115 4.02 -27.02 -4.30
CA SER A 115 4.56 -27.46 -3.00
C SER A 115 4.39 -26.37 -1.93
N LEU A 116 4.61 -25.09 -2.30
CA LEU A 116 4.34 -23.95 -1.43
C LEU A 116 2.84 -23.77 -1.17
N PHE A 117 1.99 -23.91 -2.19
CA PHE A 117 0.54 -23.85 -2.03
C PHE A 117 0.03 -24.89 -1.03
N ALA A 118 0.48 -26.14 -1.15
CA ALA A 118 0.16 -27.23 -0.22
C ALA A 118 0.69 -26.96 1.19
N HIS A 119 1.89 -26.38 1.32
CA HIS A 119 2.43 -25.95 2.61
C HIS A 119 1.58 -24.86 3.26
N TYR A 120 1.20 -23.83 2.50
CA TYR A 120 0.35 -22.74 2.99
C TYR A 120 -1.04 -23.26 3.39
N ALA A 121 -1.61 -24.21 2.64
CA ALA A 121 -2.87 -24.86 3.03
C ALA A 121 -2.76 -25.58 4.39
N GLN A 122 -1.63 -26.22 4.68
CA GLN A 122 -1.38 -26.84 5.99
C GLN A 122 -1.18 -25.79 7.10
N GLU A 123 -0.45 -24.72 6.83
CA GLU A 123 -0.25 -23.66 7.83
C GLU A 123 -1.54 -22.89 8.12
N ARG A 124 -2.38 -22.65 7.10
CA ARG A 124 -3.70 -22.04 7.21
C ARG A 124 -4.59 -22.74 8.24
N THR A 125 -4.54 -24.07 8.31
CA THR A 125 -5.36 -24.88 9.25
C THR A 125 -4.69 -25.09 10.61
N ARG A 126 -3.38 -24.82 10.72
CA ARG A 126 -2.63 -25.03 11.96
C ARG A 126 -2.88 -23.91 12.96
N ALA A 127 -3.43 -24.26 14.12
CA ALA A 127 -3.69 -23.32 15.21
C ALA A 127 -2.41 -22.61 15.72
N THR A 128 -2.56 -21.36 16.16
CA THR A 128 -1.45 -20.50 16.60
C THR A 128 -0.81 -20.92 17.92
N ASN A 129 -1.42 -21.83 18.69
CA ASN A 129 -0.82 -22.39 19.89
C ASN A 129 0.10 -23.59 19.61
N VAL A 130 0.14 -24.11 18.38
CA VAL A 130 0.97 -25.25 18.00
C VAL A 130 2.40 -24.81 17.67
N GLN A 131 3.37 -25.52 18.24
CA GLN A 131 4.79 -25.31 17.94
C GLN A 131 5.11 -25.62 16.47
N VAL A 132 5.86 -24.74 15.82
CA VAL A 132 6.37 -24.96 14.46
C VAL A 132 7.90 -24.87 14.36
N PRO A 133 8.51 -25.57 13.38
CA PRO A 133 9.94 -25.45 13.08
C PRO A 133 10.34 -24.02 12.67
N LYS A 134 11.63 -23.70 12.88
CA LYS A 134 12.20 -22.39 12.51
C LYS A 134 12.06 -22.05 11.03
N SER A 135 12.11 -23.06 10.15
CA SER A 135 11.95 -22.85 8.71
C SER A 135 10.55 -22.37 8.31
N PHE A 136 9.54 -22.54 9.17
CA PHE A 136 8.17 -22.07 8.95
C PHE A 136 7.84 -20.79 9.70
N TRP A 137 8.85 -20.14 10.31
CA TRP A 137 8.62 -18.85 10.95
C TRP A 137 8.29 -17.80 9.89
N ALA A 138 7.33 -16.95 10.24
CA ALA A 138 6.87 -15.87 9.38
C ALA A 138 8.02 -14.95 8.99
N GLY A 139 8.03 -14.57 7.71
CA GLY A 139 9.00 -13.67 7.11
C GLY A 139 8.32 -12.59 6.27
N PRO A 140 9.03 -12.03 5.27
CA PRO A 140 8.50 -10.94 4.47
C PRO A 140 7.22 -11.26 3.70
N HIS A 141 7.00 -12.52 3.32
CA HIS A 141 5.81 -12.92 2.56
C HIS A 141 4.55 -12.96 3.41
N GLU A 142 4.64 -13.41 4.65
CA GLU A 142 3.55 -13.34 5.62
C GLU A 142 3.29 -11.88 6.01
N LEU A 143 4.33 -11.07 6.27
CA LEU A 143 4.18 -9.68 6.70
C LEU A 143 3.52 -8.77 5.64
N ARG A 144 3.84 -8.97 4.35
CA ARG A 144 3.18 -8.22 3.27
C ARG A 144 1.71 -8.64 3.10
N ALA A 145 1.40 -9.92 3.29
CA ALA A 145 0.03 -10.41 3.28
C ALA A 145 -0.75 -9.95 4.52
N MET A 146 -0.09 -9.79 5.68
CA MET A 146 -0.69 -9.17 6.87
C MET A 146 -1.09 -7.72 6.61
N ALA A 147 -0.25 -6.93 5.93
CA ALA A 147 -0.61 -5.56 5.57
C ALA A 147 -1.84 -5.51 4.64
N GLN A 148 -1.89 -6.40 3.64
CA GLN A 148 -3.05 -6.54 2.76
C GLN A 148 -4.31 -6.97 3.51
N TYR A 149 -4.19 -7.97 4.40
CA TYR A 149 -5.29 -8.45 5.24
C TYR A 149 -5.87 -7.34 6.15
N LEU A 150 -5.00 -6.52 6.74
CA LEU A 150 -5.42 -5.42 7.63
C LEU A 150 -6.09 -4.27 6.91
N ARG A 151 -5.93 -4.18 5.59
CA ARG A 151 -6.20 -2.99 4.79
C ARG A 151 -5.52 -1.71 5.31
N GLU A 152 -4.36 -1.88 5.95
CA GLU A 152 -3.58 -0.82 6.60
C GLU A 152 -2.07 -1.14 6.51
N PRO A 153 -1.19 -0.12 6.51
CA PRO A 153 0.25 -0.31 6.59
C PRO A 153 0.67 -1.04 7.86
N LEU A 154 1.55 -2.03 7.71
CA LEU A 154 2.19 -2.71 8.83
C LEU A 154 3.64 -2.23 8.98
N LEU A 155 3.94 -1.61 10.12
CA LEU A 155 5.27 -1.14 10.47
C LEU A 155 5.99 -2.18 11.34
N VAL A 156 7.16 -2.63 10.92
CA VAL A 156 7.99 -3.56 11.67
C VAL A 156 9.27 -2.86 12.12
N LEU A 157 9.41 -2.68 13.43
CA LEU A 157 10.63 -2.20 14.07
C LEU A 157 11.60 -3.38 14.22
N ARG A 158 12.63 -3.42 13.38
CA ARG A 158 13.70 -4.42 13.44
C ARG A 158 14.75 -3.98 14.45
N MET A 159 14.69 -4.58 15.63
CA MET A 159 15.50 -4.20 16.77
C MET A 159 16.72 -5.10 16.91
N ASN A 160 17.90 -4.50 16.96
CA ASN A 160 19.15 -5.19 17.23
C ASN A 160 19.34 -5.45 18.75
N LYS A 161 20.43 -6.12 19.12
CA LYS A 161 20.76 -6.41 20.54
C LYS A 161 20.98 -5.17 21.41
N SER A 162 21.37 -4.04 20.79
CA SER A 162 21.61 -2.76 21.45
C SER A 162 20.32 -1.94 21.63
N GLY A 163 19.18 -2.42 21.12
CA GLY A 163 17.89 -1.72 21.16
C GLY A 163 17.66 -0.74 20.01
N ASP A 164 18.62 -0.60 19.10
CA ASP A 164 18.47 0.26 17.92
C ASP A 164 17.52 -0.41 16.93
N ALA A 165 16.60 0.38 16.38
CA ALA A 165 15.54 -0.11 15.52
C ALA A 165 15.55 0.54 14.15
N GLN A 166 15.54 -0.30 13.11
CA GLN A 166 15.26 0.12 11.73
C GLN A 166 13.80 -0.15 11.40
N LEU A 167 13.15 0.80 10.73
CA LEU A 167 11.74 0.68 10.37
C LEU A 167 11.58 0.04 8.98
N GLN A 168 10.81 -1.05 8.91
CA GLN A 168 10.29 -1.57 7.66
C GLN A 168 8.79 -1.30 7.58
N ARG A 169 8.32 -0.91 6.40
CA ARG A 169 6.90 -0.72 6.14
C ARG A 169 6.43 -1.74 5.10
N TYR A 170 5.41 -2.48 5.46
CA TYR A 170 4.69 -3.40 4.59
C TYR A 170 3.37 -2.75 4.17
N MET A 171 3.06 -2.88 2.89
CA MET A 171 1.96 -2.20 2.19
C MET A 171 1.39 -3.15 1.15
N TYR A 172 0.37 -2.72 0.44
CA TYR A 172 -0.16 -3.40 -0.75
C TYR A 172 -0.54 -2.35 -1.81
N LYS A 173 -0.66 -2.80 -3.06
CA LYS A 173 -1.10 -2.01 -4.21
C LYS A 173 -1.39 -2.92 -5.39
N ASP A 174 -2.00 -2.37 -6.42
CA ASP A 174 -2.12 -3.01 -7.72
C ASP A 174 -0.78 -3.09 -8.46
N PHE A 175 -0.50 -4.26 -8.98
CA PHE A 175 0.58 -4.55 -9.90
C PHE A 175 -0.01 -4.94 -11.26
N ARG A 176 0.44 -4.25 -12.31
CA ARG A 176 0.06 -4.60 -13.68
C ARG A 176 0.75 -5.91 -14.08
N LEU A 177 -0.04 -6.92 -14.41
CA LEU A 177 0.36 -8.22 -14.95
C LEU A 177 0.77 -8.11 -16.43
N LYS A 178 1.37 -9.18 -16.97
CA LYS A 178 1.83 -9.19 -18.37
C LYS A 178 0.68 -9.18 -19.38
N ASN A 179 -0.45 -9.77 -19.01
CA ASN A 179 -1.66 -9.82 -19.84
C ASN A 179 -2.40 -8.47 -19.89
N GLY A 180 -1.98 -7.49 -19.09
CA GLY A 180 -2.61 -6.18 -19.02
C GLY A 180 -3.61 -6.02 -17.88
N ASP A 181 -3.90 -7.05 -17.09
CA ASP A 181 -4.75 -6.94 -15.90
C ASP A 181 -3.99 -6.36 -14.72
N ASP A 182 -4.71 -5.83 -13.74
CA ASP A 182 -4.15 -5.38 -12.46
C ASP A 182 -4.41 -6.44 -11.39
N HIS A 183 -3.40 -6.71 -10.56
CA HIS A 183 -3.50 -7.65 -9.43
C HIS A 183 -2.97 -7.00 -8.16
N GLU A 184 -3.80 -6.96 -7.12
CA GLU A 184 -3.44 -6.40 -5.84
C GLU A 184 -2.63 -7.38 -5.00
N THR A 185 -1.43 -6.98 -4.57
CA THR A 185 -0.61 -7.80 -3.66
C THR A 185 0.29 -6.95 -2.77
N GLY A 186 0.75 -7.56 -1.68
CA GLY A 186 1.62 -6.93 -0.70
C GLY A 186 3.06 -6.70 -1.19
N TYR A 187 3.69 -5.63 -0.70
CA TYR A 187 5.12 -5.32 -0.89
C TYR A 187 5.75 -4.76 0.40
N CYS A 188 7.08 -4.66 0.42
CA CYS A 188 7.87 -4.16 1.56
C CYS A 188 8.82 -3.05 1.12
N GLU A 189 8.96 -2.03 1.96
CA GLU A 189 9.96 -0.97 1.85
C GLU A 189 10.76 -0.88 3.16
N ALA A 190 12.09 -0.85 3.05
CA ALA A 190 12.95 -0.44 4.16
C ALA A 190 13.02 1.09 4.15
N LEU A 191 12.70 1.72 5.28
CA LEU A 191 12.70 3.17 5.41
C LEU A 191 14.01 3.64 6.04
N THR A 192 14.57 4.72 5.51
CA THR A 192 15.59 5.50 6.23
C THR A 192 14.96 6.14 7.47
N ASP A 193 15.77 6.47 8.48
CA ASP A 193 15.28 7.11 9.71
C ASP A 193 14.53 8.43 9.42
N ARG A 194 15.02 9.20 8.45
CA ARG A 194 14.32 10.38 7.94
C ARG A 194 12.94 10.05 7.38
N GLN A 195 12.84 9.09 6.46
CA GLN A 195 11.56 8.69 5.87
C GLN A 195 10.59 8.12 6.91
N ALA A 196 11.10 7.35 7.87
CA ALA A 196 10.35 6.82 8.99
C ALA A 196 9.79 7.94 9.87
N ARG A 197 10.63 8.90 10.27
CA ARG A 197 10.22 10.06 11.05
C ARG A 197 9.18 10.90 10.33
N ASP A 198 9.39 11.20 9.04
CA ASP A 198 8.48 12.03 8.28
C ASP A 198 7.11 11.34 8.10
N TYR A 199 7.10 10.02 7.86
CA TYR A 199 5.85 9.23 7.82
C TYR A 199 5.12 9.22 9.17
N LEU A 200 5.84 8.94 10.26
CA LEU A 200 5.27 8.93 11.60
C LEU A 200 4.79 10.31 12.05
N PHE A 201 5.46 11.38 11.61
CA PHE A 201 5.03 12.74 11.87
C PHE A 201 3.69 13.06 11.18
N GLU A 202 3.49 12.64 9.93
CA GLU A 202 2.19 12.79 9.26
C GLU A 202 1.09 11.96 9.94
N CYS A 203 1.39 10.72 10.31
CA CYS A 203 0.46 9.90 11.10
C CYS A 203 0.07 10.58 12.40
N TRP A 204 1.06 11.07 13.16
CA TRP A 204 0.83 11.77 14.42
C TRP A 204 0.03 13.07 14.22
N SER A 205 0.32 13.84 13.19
CA SER A 205 -0.33 15.11 12.88
C SER A 205 -1.82 14.98 12.57
N LEU A 206 -2.26 13.81 12.11
CA LEU A 206 -3.66 13.47 11.84
C LEU A 206 -4.25 12.45 12.82
N HIS A 207 -3.55 12.12 13.91
CA HIS A 207 -3.98 11.12 14.89
C HIS A 207 -4.31 9.76 14.22
N VAL A 208 -3.52 9.35 13.24
CA VAL A 208 -3.54 8.02 12.64
C VAL A 208 -2.60 7.12 13.44
N LEU A 209 -3.10 5.96 13.88
CA LEU A 209 -2.31 4.97 14.61
C LEU A 209 -1.71 3.94 13.64
N PRO A 210 -0.39 3.93 13.43
CA PRO A 210 0.24 2.88 12.65
C PRO A 210 0.16 1.53 13.37
N ARG A 211 0.07 0.43 12.62
CA ARG A 211 0.17 -0.92 13.17
C ARG A 211 1.62 -1.30 13.34
N PHE A 212 2.12 -1.29 14.57
CA PHE A 212 3.50 -1.65 14.86
C PHE A 212 3.65 -3.12 15.28
N LEU A 213 4.68 -3.77 14.78
CA LEU A 213 5.28 -4.97 15.35
C LEU A 213 6.75 -4.68 15.67
N ILE A 214 7.29 -5.38 16.67
CA ILE A 214 8.72 -5.33 16.98
C ILE A 214 9.31 -6.70 16.65
N LEU A 215 10.32 -6.74 15.79
CA LEU A 215 11.11 -7.94 15.53
C LEU A 215 12.44 -7.83 16.26
N ARG A 216 12.64 -8.68 17.28
CA ARG A 216 13.95 -8.87 17.92
C ARG A 216 14.81 -9.73 17.02
N GLU A 217 15.80 -9.14 16.37
CA GLU A 217 16.54 -9.82 15.30
C GLU A 217 17.37 -11.01 15.81
N ASP A 218 17.92 -10.91 17.00
CA ASP A 218 18.75 -11.94 17.59
C ASP A 218 17.94 -13.15 18.08
N GLU A 219 16.71 -12.92 18.50
CA GLU A 219 15.79 -13.95 18.95
C GLU A 219 14.91 -14.48 17.81
N HIS A 220 14.83 -13.74 16.70
CA HIS A 220 13.84 -13.92 15.64
C HIS A 220 12.42 -14.04 16.22
N HIS A 221 12.09 -13.17 17.16
CA HIS A 221 10.84 -13.17 17.91
C HIS A 221 10.08 -11.87 17.71
N PHE A 222 8.79 -11.97 17.41
CA PHE A 222 7.91 -10.82 17.26
C PHE A 222 7.22 -10.48 18.58
N ASN A 223 7.13 -9.18 18.88
CA ASN A 223 6.27 -8.62 19.91
C ASN A 223 5.18 -7.76 19.25
N GLY A 224 3.97 -7.79 19.81
CA GLY A 224 2.90 -6.87 19.42
C GLY A 224 3.12 -5.49 20.06
N VAL A 225 2.33 -4.50 19.65
CA VAL A 225 2.34 -3.16 20.25
C VAL A 225 0.92 -2.75 20.63
N ALA A 226 0.74 -2.36 21.89
CA ALA A 226 -0.51 -1.78 22.39
C ALA A 226 -0.32 -0.28 22.67
N HIS A 227 -1.36 0.51 22.41
CA HIS A 227 -1.38 1.97 22.56
C HIS A 227 -2.29 2.44 23.73
N GLY A 228 -2.92 1.51 24.44
CA GLY A 228 -3.74 1.81 25.61
C GLY A 228 -4.92 2.73 25.29
N GLU A 229 -5.12 3.77 26.10
CA GLU A 229 -6.21 4.74 25.92
C GLU A 229 -6.11 5.51 24.59
N LEU A 230 -4.89 5.76 24.09
CA LEU A 230 -4.69 6.48 22.83
C LEU A 230 -5.35 5.76 21.65
N PHE A 231 -5.34 4.43 21.67
CA PHE A 231 -6.04 3.59 20.69
C PHE A 231 -7.52 3.93 20.58
N VAL A 232 -8.19 3.99 21.73
CA VAL A 232 -9.63 4.21 21.81
C VAL A 232 -9.95 5.66 21.44
N LYS A 233 -9.13 6.60 21.92
CA LYS A 233 -9.31 8.03 21.66
C LYS A 233 -9.20 8.36 20.18
N TRP A 234 -8.08 8.00 19.54
CA TRP A 234 -7.84 8.36 18.14
C TRP A 234 -8.80 7.65 17.19
N ARG A 235 -9.30 6.45 17.55
CA ARG A 235 -10.34 5.77 16.78
C ARG A 235 -11.72 6.44 16.90
N ALA A 236 -12.02 7.08 18.03
CA ALA A 236 -13.28 7.80 18.25
C ALA A 236 -13.33 9.16 17.52
N GLU A 237 -12.18 9.79 17.29
CA GLU A 237 -12.08 11.03 16.54
C GLU A 237 -12.64 10.88 15.11
N GLY A 238 -13.58 11.75 14.76
CA GLY A 238 -14.24 11.74 13.46
C GLY A 238 -15.27 10.63 13.24
N ASP A 239 -15.42 9.68 14.18
CA ASP A 239 -16.33 8.56 14.10
C ASP A 239 -17.39 8.62 15.21
N ARG A 240 -18.58 9.12 14.86
CA ARG A 240 -19.69 9.27 15.81
C ARG A 240 -20.29 7.93 16.24
N GLU A 241 -20.28 6.93 15.36
CA GLU A 241 -20.83 5.61 15.63
C GLU A 241 -19.94 4.87 16.62
N TYR A 242 -18.62 4.87 16.38
CA TYR A 242 -17.66 4.32 17.32
C TYR A 242 -17.68 5.07 18.65
N THR A 243 -17.69 6.41 18.62
CA THR A 243 -17.76 7.24 19.84
C THR A 243 -18.98 6.88 20.71
N ALA A 244 -20.13 6.56 20.10
CA ALA A 244 -21.33 6.17 20.85
C ALA A 244 -21.13 4.88 21.66
N MET A 245 -20.29 3.96 21.18
CA MET A 245 -19.96 2.70 21.86
C MET A 245 -18.86 2.83 22.93
N VAL A 246 -18.09 3.92 22.90
CA VAL A 246 -17.02 4.17 23.88
C VAL A 246 -17.60 4.47 25.26
N SER A 247 -16.96 3.97 26.32
CA SER A 247 -17.36 4.21 27.71
C SER A 247 -17.41 5.71 28.07
N ASP A 248 -18.44 6.14 28.80
CA ASP A 248 -18.57 7.50 29.33
C ASP A 248 -17.55 7.84 30.43
N THR A 249 -16.78 6.85 30.89
CA THR A 249 -15.70 7.06 31.87
C THR A 249 -14.53 7.87 31.31
N TYR A 250 -14.41 7.97 29.98
CA TYR A 250 -13.36 8.75 29.34
C TYR A 250 -13.71 10.23 29.29
N ALA A 251 -12.95 11.06 30.02
CA ALA A 251 -13.19 12.50 30.11
C ALA A 251 -13.15 13.22 28.75
N TRP A 252 -12.35 12.71 27.80
CA TRP A 252 -12.23 13.30 26.45
C TRP A 252 -13.43 13.02 25.54
N LYS A 253 -14.29 12.04 25.86
CA LYS A 253 -15.42 11.61 25.00
C LYS A 253 -16.34 12.77 24.64
N ALA A 254 -16.63 13.66 25.59
CA ALA A 254 -17.51 14.81 25.39
C ALA A 254 -16.95 15.85 24.38
N THR A 255 -15.64 15.85 24.16
CA THR A 255 -14.96 16.85 23.34
C THR A 255 -14.48 16.34 21.99
N VAL A 256 -14.43 15.02 21.80
CA VAL A 256 -13.71 14.36 20.70
C VAL A 256 -14.30 14.63 19.31
N THR A 257 -15.61 14.91 19.23
CA THR A 257 -16.31 15.27 18.00
C THR A 257 -16.90 16.68 18.04
N SER A 258 -16.55 17.48 19.05
CA SER A 258 -17.07 18.84 19.22
C SER A 258 -16.36 19.83 18.29
N ILE A 259 -17.13 20.48 17.42
CA ILE A 259 -16.65 21.53 16.50
C ILE A 259 -16.73 22.87 17.21
N LEU A 260 -15.60 23.56 17.35
CA LEU A 260 -15.51 24.88 17.96
C LEU A 260 -15.79 25.99 16.92
N PRO A 261 -16.16 27.22 17.35
CA PRO A 261 -16.30 28.35 16.45
C PRO A 261 -14.99 28.62 15.67
N GLY A 262 -15.06 28.63 14.33
CA GLY A 262 -13.90 28.75 13.44
C GLY A 262 -13.36 27.43 12.88
N GLU A 263 -13.92 26.28 13.27
CA GLU A 263 -13.65 24.95 12.71
C GLU A 263 -14.82 24.45 11.82
N ASP A 264 -15.69 25.36 11.40
CA ASP A 264 -16.94 25.12 10.67
C ASP A 264 -16.77 25.11 9.13
N ALA A 265 -15.53 25.24 8.64
CA ALA A 265 -15.24 25.13 7.22
C ALA A 265 -15.78 23.80 6.64
N PRO A 266 -16.47 23.83 5.47
CA PRO A 266 -16.84 22.61 4.75
C PRO A 266 -15.63 21.71 4.47
N LEU A 267 -15.79 20.39 4.57
CA LEU A 267 -14.67 19.45 4.35
C LEU A 267 -14.22 19.46 2.89
N GLU A 268 -15.13 19.81 1.99
CA GLU A 268 -14.98 19.85 0.54
C GLU A 268 -14.17 21.06 0.07
N SER A 269 -14.15 22.14 0.85
CA SER A 269 -13.35 23.34 0.56
C SER A 269 -11.97 23.32 1.21
N LEU A 270 -11.75 22.37 2.14
CA LEU A 270 -10.53 22.22 2.90
C LEU A 270 -9.43 21.55 2.06
N ASN A 271 -8.25 22.17 2.00
CA ASN A 271 -7.09 21.49 1.44
C ASN A 271 -6.59 20.41 2.41
N LYS A 272 -7.03 19.17 2.21
CA LYS A 272 -6.67 18.03 3.06
C LYS A 272 -5.17 17.72 3.03
N LEU A 273 -4.44 18.17 2.01
CA LEU A 273 -2.99 17.95 1.87
C LEU A 273 -2.16 18.99 2.65
N SER A 274 -2.76 20.08 3.13
CA SER A 274 -2.09 21.05 4.00
C SER A 274 -1.90 20.49 5.41
N ASN A 275 -0.64 20.29 5.83
CA ASN A 275 -0.32 19.87 7.19
C ASN A 275 -0.18 21.08 8.13
N THR A 276 -1.30 21.78 8.37
CA THR A 276 -1.39 22.89 9.32
C THR A 276 -2.30 22.53 10.49
N PRO A 277 -2.06 23.06 11.72
CA PRO A 277 -2.88 22.72 12.88
C PRO A 277 -4.38 23.03 12.70
N SER A 278 -4.73 24.10 11.99
CA SER A 278 -6.13 24.47 11.70
C SER A 278 -6.82 23.43 10.82
N VAL A 279 -6.16 23.01 9.74
CA VAL A 279 -6.67 21.98 8.82
C VAL A 279 -6.75 20.63 9.53
N ASN A 280 -5.70 20.23 10.24
CA ASN A 280 -5.63 18.95 10.94
C ASN A 280 -6.73 18.83 12.00
N ASN A 281 -7.00 19.88 12.78
CA ASN A 281 -8.06 19.86 13.80
C ASN A 281 -9.44 19.60 13.19
N VAL A 282 -9.76 20.21 12.05
CA VAL A 282 -11.03 19.98 11.35
C VAL A 282 -11.11 18.54 10.83
N ILE A 283 -10.04 18.04 10.23
CA ILE A 283 -9.94 16.66 9.74
C ILE A 283 -10.14 15.66 10.88
N ILE A 284 -9.37 15.78 11.97
CA ILE A 284 -9.42 14.88 13.13
C ILE A 284 -10.85 14.77 13.71
N LYS A 285 -11.58 15.89 13.80
CA LYS A 285 -12.91 15.91 14.40
C LYS A 285 -14.03 15.36 13.52
N ARG A 286 -13.81 15.25 12.21
CA ARG A 286 -14.88 15.01 11.22
C ARG A 286 -14.61 13.86 10.26
N VAL A 287 -13.41 13.31 10.24
CA VAL A 287 -12.96 12.28 9.29
C VAL A 287 -12.49 11.06 10.07
N THR A 288 -12.93 9.87 9.67
CA THR A 288 -12.60 8.62 10.39
C THR A 288 -11.10 8.35 10.38
N LEU A 289 -10.60 7.52 11.30
CA LEU A 289 -9.18 7.17 11.35
C LEU A 289 -8.68 6.57 10.02
N ARG A 290 -9.51 5.76 9.36
CA ARG A 290 -9.15 5.11 8.08
C ARG A 290 -9.04 6.11 6.94
N ASP A 291 -9.99 7.04 6.84
CA ASP A 291 -9.93 8.11 5.83
C ASP A 291 -8.76 9.07 6.11
N ARG A 292 -8.41 9.29 7.39
CA ARG A 292 -7.23 10.08 7.78
C ARG A 292 -5.94 9.42 7.34
N LEU A 293 -5.85 8.09 7.37
CA LEU A 293 -4.71 7.35 6.83
C LEU A 293 -4.55 7.57 5.32
N ASP A 294 -5.64 7.66 4.57
CA ASP A 294 -5.59 7.97 3.13
C ASP A 294 -5.07 9.40 2.90
N ILE A 295 -5.48 10.35 3.74
CA ILE A 295 -4.92 11.71 3.70
C ILE A 295 -3.42 11.70 4.01
N VAL A 296 -2.96 10.92 4.99
CA VAL A 296 -1.52 10.75 5.28
C VAL A 296 -0.76 10.24 4.06
N HIS A 297 -1.31 9.24 3.35
CA HIS A 297 -0.68 8.70 2.16
C HIS A 297 -0.65 9.71 1.02
N ALA A 298 -1.77 10.41 0.79
CA ALA A 298 -1.85 11.45 -0.22
C ALA A 298 -0.85 12.60 0.04
N ARG A 299 -0.70 13.04 1.30
CA ARG A 299 0.31 14.04 1.72
C ARG A 299 1.74 13.59 1.43
N MET A 300 1.98 12.30 1.57
CA MET A 300 3.30 11.69 1.34
C MET A 300 3.53 11.31 -0.14
N GLY A 301 2.61 11.64 -1.04
CA GLY A 301 2.70 11.30 -2.46
C GLY A 301 2.57 9.82 -2.75
N ARG A 302 1.80 9.09 -1.93
CA ARG A 302 1.63 7.65 -2.03
C ARG A 302 0.21 7.29 -2.46
N PRO A 303 0.04 6.18 -3.18
CA PRO A 303 -1.29 5.62 -3.39
C PRO A 303 -1.99 5.39 -2.05
N THR A 304 -3.25 5.77 -2.02
CA THR A 304 -4.17 5.34 -0.98
C THR A 304 -4.44 3.87 -1.17
N LEU A 305 -4.79 3.26 -0.06
CA LEU A 305 -4.96 1.83 0.00
C LEU A 305 -6.44 1.49 -0.20
N GLU A 306 -6.73 0.40 -0.90
CA GLU A 306 -8.10 -0.11 -0.98
C GLU A 306 -8.64 -0.35 0.43
N GLN A 307 -9.84 0.10 0.73
CA GLN A 307 -10.45 0.00 2.05
C GLN A 307 -11.34 -1.23 2.19
N GLU A 308 -11.90 -1.74 1.09
CA GLU A 308 -12.80 -2.89 1.12
C GLU A 308 -12.09 -4.14 1.64
N GLY A 309 -12.50 -4.58 2.84
CA GLY A 309 -11.94 -5.73 3.52
C GLY A 309 -12.23 -7.04 2.79
N TYR A 310 -11.56 -8.10 3.23
CA TYR A 310 -11.84 -9.48 2.84
C TYR A 310 -12.96 -10.05 3.70
N ASP A 311 -14.09 -9.36 3.74
CA ASP A 311 -15.16 -9.59 4.72
C ASP A 311 -15.99 -10.85 4.40
N ASP A 312 -15.97 -11.34 3.15
CA ASP A 312 -16.59 -12.60 2.76
C ASP A 312 -15.56 -13.72 2.60
N GLU A 313 -15.27 -14.43 3.70
CA GLU A 313 -14.41 -15.62 3.67
C GLU A 313 -14.84 -16.67 2.62
N LYS A 314 -16.13 -16.73 2.26
CA LYS A 314 -16.60 -17.69 1.25
C LYS A 314 -16.16 -17.30 -0.15
N GLU A 315 -16.13 -16.01 -0.46
CA GLU A 315 -15.65 -15.53 -1.76
C GLU A 315 -14.16 -15.83 -1.92
N LEU A 316 -13.36 -15.62 -0.86
CA LEU A 316 -11.96 -16.05 -0.88
C LEU A 316 -11.80 -17.56 -0.97
N ASP A 317 -12.63 -18.35 -0.28
CA ASP A 317 -12.59 -19.80 -0.38
C ASP A 317 -12.92 -20.29 -1.81
N LEU A 318 -13.84 -19.62 -2.52
CA LEU A 318 -14.13 -19.90 -3.93
C LEU A 318 -12.94 -19.56 -4.82
N LEU A 319 -12.32 -18.40 -4.61
CA LEU A 319 -11.10 -17.99 -5.33
C LEU A 319 -9.95 -18.98 -5.09
N LEU A 320 -9.81 -19.49 -3.87
CA LEU A 320 -8.81 -20.52 -3.56
C LEU A 320 -9.04 -21.80 -4.34
N VAL A 321 -10.28 -22.25 -4.48
CA VAL A 321 -10.61 -23.44 -5.29
C VAL A 321 -10.23 -23.19 -6.75
N GLN A 322 -10.53 -22.01 -7.29
CA GLN A 322 -10.15 -21.65 -8.67
C GLN A 322 -8.64 -21.63 -8.87
N GLU A 323 -7.88 -21.01 -7.96
CA GLU A 323 -6.42 -20.97 -8.02
C GLU A 323 -5.80 -22.36 -7.84
N GLU A 324 -6.36 -23.21 -6.98
CA GLU A 324 -5.94 -24.60 -6.84
C GLU A 324 -6.17 -25.39 -8.15
N CYS A 325 -7.33 -25.23 -8.79
CA CYS A 325 -7.62 -25.87 -10.08
C CYS A 325 -6.66 -25.41 -11.18
N MET A 326 -6.40 -24.11 -11.31
CA MET A 326 -5.46 -23.57 -12.30
C MET A 326 -4.02 -24.05 -12.06
N LEU A 327 -3.59 -24.14 -10.79
CA LEU A 327 -2.30 -24.72 -10.45
C LEU A 327 -2.25 -26.21 -10.81
N GLN A 328 -3.29 -26.99 -10.54
CA GLN A 328 -3.35 -28.41 -10.90
C GLN A 328 -3.30 -28.64 -12.42
N GLU A 329 -3.96 -27.79 -13.22
CA GLU A 329 -3.93 -27.86 -14.68
C GLU A 329 -2.54 -27.58 -15.27
N THR A 330 -1.84 -26.61 -14.70
CA THR A 330 -0.46 -26.27 -15.08
C THR A 330 0.48 -27.48 -14.92
N TYR A 331 0.13 -28.45 -14.07
CA TYR A 331 0.86 -29.69 -13.82
C TYR A 331 0.48 -30.85 -14.75
N GLY A 332 -0.40 -30.62 -15.74
CA GLY A 332 -0.82 -31.62 -16.70
C GLY A 332 -1.97 -32.51 -16.23
N ILE A 333 -2.68 -32.11 -15.17
CA ILE A 333 -4.03 -32.63 -14.89
C ILE A 333 -4.96 -31.96 -15.90
N ASP A 334 -5.77 -32.72 -16.63
CA ASP A 334 -6.62 -32.13 -17.67
C ASP A 334 -7.76 -31.28 -17.08
N GLY A 335 -8.26 -30.31 -17.86
CA GLY A 335 -9.37 -29.42 -17.50
C GLY A 335 -10.65 -30.14 -17.05
N TYR A 336 -10.79 -31.42 -17.43
CA TYR A 336 -11.90 -32.28 -17.05
C TYR A 336 -11.77 -32.82 -15.62
N ALA A 337 -10.54 -33.10 -15.17
CA ALA A 337 -10.23 -33.53 -13.82
C ALA A 337 -10.07 -32.36 -12.82
N SER A 338 -9.74 -31.16 -13.27
CA SER A 338 -9.66 -29.93 -12.47
C SER A 338 -10.96 -29.11 -12.44
N GLY A 339 -11.87 -29.31 -13.40
CA GLY A 339 -13.20 -28.70 -13.40
C GLY A 339 -13.28 -27.25 -13.92
N SER A 340 -12.30 -26.76 -14.68
CA SER A 340 -12.38 -25.44 -15.33
C SER A 340 -12.93 -25.56 -16.76
N GLN A 341 -14.10 -24.99 -16.99
CA GLN A 341 -14.53 -24.65 -18.35
C GLN A 341 -15.18 -23.27 -18.30
N ASP A 342 -14.61 -22.32 -19.04
CA ASP A 342 -15.36 -21.37 -19.86
C ASP A 342 -14.46 -20.70 -20.92
N SER A 343 -15.10 -20.30 -22.01
CA SER A 343 -14.57 -19.95 -23.33
C SER A 343 -14.34 -18.45 -23.53
N ASP A 344 -13.19 -18.06 -24.08
CA ASP A 344 -13.06 -17.47 -25.43
C ASP A 344 -11.70 -16.77 -25.63
N GLU A 345 -11.13 -16.98 -26.82
CA GLU A 345 -9.91 -16.36 -27.34
C GLU A 345 -10.24 -15.00 -27.99
N ASP A 346 -9.33 -14.02 -27.88
CA ASP A 346 -9.27 -12.96 -28.89
C ASP A 346 -7.85 -12.46 -29.17
N THR A 347 -7.60 -12.11 -30.43
CA THR A 347 -6.28 -11.82 -31.04
C THR A 347 -6.13 -10.31 -31.30
N PRO A 348 -4.92 -9.69 -31.27
CA PRO A 348 -4.80 -8.22 -31.25
C PRO A 348 -4.39 -7.58 -32.60
N SER A 349 -4.91 -6.37 -32.93
CA SER A 349 -4.15 -5.27 -33.57
C SER A 349 -4.97 -4.01 -33.86
N GLU A 350 -4.72 -2.97 -33.06
CA GLU A 350 -4.38 -1.57 -33.38
C GLU A 350 -3.91 -0.99 -32.02
N VAL A 351 -3.06 0.05 -31.98
CA VAL A 351 -2.74 0.66 -30.66
C VAL A 351 -4.00 1.36 -30.20
N ALA A 352 -4.82 0.64 -29.44
CA ALA A 352 -6.06 1.11 -28.89
C ALA A 352 -5.81 2.40 -28.10
N THR A 353 -6.79 3.31 -28.13
CA THR A 353 -6.79 4.49 -27.26
C THR A 353 -6.45 4.03 -25.86
N PRO A 354 -5.39 4.58 -25.24
CA PRO A 354 -4.96 4.05 -23.97
C PRO A 354 -6.02 4.34 -22.91
N ASN A 355 -6.14 3.46 -21.95
CA ASN A 355 -6.84 3.80 -20.72
C ASN A 355 -6.09 4.93 -20.03
N GLN A 356 -6.84 5.91 -19.52
CA GLN A 356 -6.27 7.00 -18.74
C GLN A 356 -5.49 6.42 -17.56
N TYR A 357 -4.27 6.89 -17.36
CA TYR A 357 -3.47 6.49 -16.22
C TYR A 357 -4.22 6.88 -14.95
N PRO A 358 -4.29 5.99 -13.94
CA PRO A 358 -5.04 6.26 -12.73
C PRO A 358 -4.64 7.60 -12.12
N ARG A 359 -5.63 8.40 -11.76
CA ARG A 359 -5.39 9.60 -10.93
C ARG A 359 -4.77 9.14 -9.63
N VAL A 360 -3.82 9.91 -9.10
CA VAL A 360 -3.30 9.63 -7.76
C VAL A 360 -4.50 9.68 -6.83
N SER A 361 -4.72 8.57 -6.17
CA SER A 361 -5.84 8.33 -5.28
C SER A 361 -5.67 9.28 -4.09
N SER A 362 -6.18 10.48 -4.30
CA SER A 362 -6.37 11.51 -3.31
C SER A 362 -7.87 11.70 -3.39
N GLY A 363 -8.59 11.30 -2.35
CA GLY A 363 -10.04 11.26 -2.35
C GLY A 363 -10.62 12.51 -3.01
N GLU A 364 -11.68 12.33 -3.81
CA GLU A 364 -12.37 13.32 -4.64
C GLU A 364 -11.73 14.72 -4.57
N ILE A 365 -10.74 14.99 -5.44
CA ILE A 365 -10.17 16.33 -5.56
C ILE A 365 -11.35 17.24 -5.85
N SER A 366 -11.72 18.06 -4.86
CA SER A 366 -12.81 19.01 -5.00
C SER A 366 -12.55 19.84 -6.26
N GLU A 367 -13.54 19.86 -7.14
CA GLU A 367 -13.49 20.57 -8.41
C GLU A 367 -13.05 22.03 -8.20
N ASP A 368 -13.48 22.64 -7.09
CA ASP A 368 -13.10 23.98 -6.65
C ASP A 368 -11.59 24.13 -6.32
N LEU A 369 -10.96 23.12 -5.73
CA LEU A 369 -9.51 23.11 -5.45
C LEU A 369 -8.72 22.98 -6.75
N TYR A 370 -9.15 22.07 -7.64
CA TYR A 370 -8.51 21.89 -8.93
C TYR A 370 -8.61 23.16 -9.79
N PHE A 371 -9.79 23.80 -9.83
CA PHE A 371 -9.96 25.07 -10.54
C PHE A 371 -9.11 26.19 -9.97
N ARG A 372 -8.96 26.30 -8.64
CA ARG A 372 -8.06 27.29 -8.03
C ARG A 372 -6.61 27.12 -8.47
N ILE A 373 -6.13 25.87 -8.55
CA ILE A 373 -4.79 25.56 -9.06
C ILE A 373 -4.67 25.90 -10.56
N LEU A 374 -5.70 25.59 -11.35
CA LEU A 374 -5.75 25.93 -12.77
C LEU A 374 -5.87 27.43 -13.04
N GLN A 375 -6.36 28.24 -12.09
CA GLN A 375 -6.42 29.70 -12.21
C GLN A 375 -5.12 30.42 -11.82
N ALA A 376 -4.22 29.77 -11.07
CA ALA A 376 -2.96 30.40 -10.66
C ALA A 376 -2.07 30.73 -11.88
N GLU A 377 -1.59 31.96 -12.05
CA GLU A 377 -0.81 32.34 -13.24
C GLU A 377 0.45 31.48 -13.45
N ASN A 378 1.15 31.14 -12.37
CA ASN A 378 2.40 30.39 -12.38
C ASN A 378 2.49 29.44 -11.16
N PRO A 379 3.42 28.47 -11.14
CA PRO A 379 3.61 27.57 -10.00
C PRO A 379 3.86 28.31 -8.67
N THR A 380 4.49 29.48 -8.72
CA THR A 380 4.81 30.31 -7.55
C THR A 380 3.63 31.14 -7.04
N SER A 381 2.53 31.26 -7.80
CA SER A 381 1.32 31.98 -7.40
C SER A 381 0.23 31.06 -6.84
N VAL A 382 0.49 29.75 -6.75
CA VAL A 382 -0.41 28.81 -6.09
C VAL A 382 -0.45 29.15 -4.59
N PRO A 383 -1.65 29.30 -3.97
CA PRO A 383 -1.77 29.56 -2.54
C PRO A 383 -0.96 28.54 -1.72
N LYS A 384 -0.37 28.97 -0.61
CA LYS A 384 0.50 28.08 0.20
C LYS A 384 -0.20 26.80 0.65
N ASP A 385 -1.48 26.90 0.96
CA ASP A 385 -2.29 25.75 1.36
C ASP A 385 -2.52 24.77 0.19
N ASP A 386 -2.47 25.25 -1.06
CA ASP A 386 -2.72 24.50 -2.30
C ASP A 386 -1.46 23.94 -2.98
N LEU A 387 -0.27 24.33 -2.51
CA LEU A 387 1.01 23.83 -3.02
C LEU A 387 1.18 22.31 -2.93
N PRO A 388 0.82 21.62 -1.82
CA PRO A 388 0.98 20.17 -1.74
C PRO A 388 0.14 19.43 -2.79
N LEU A 389 -1.09 19.90 -3.05
CA LEU A 389 -1.95 19.33 -4.09
C LEU A 389 -1.34 19.53 -5.48
N TYR A 390 -0.86 20.75 -5.76
CA TYR A 390 -0.18 21.07 -7.01
C TYR A 390 1.04 20.17 -7.29
N GLU A 391 1.89 19.94 -6.28
CA GLU A 391 3.06 19.06 -6.40
C GLU A 391 2.68 17.60 -6.64
N LEU A 392 1.63 17.12 -5.97
CA LEU A 392 1.13 15.74 -6.10
C LEU A 392 0.64 15.45 -7.51
N ILE A 393 -0.27 16.28 -8.05
CA ILE A 393 -0.84 16.10 -9.39
C ILE A 393 0.23 16.28 -10.48
N HIS A 394 1.20 17.16 -10.27
CA HIS A 394 2.34 17.33 -11.17
C HIS A 394 3.30 16.12 -11.11
N ALA A 395 3.50 15.50 -9.95
CA ALA A 395 4.26 14.27 -9.82
C ALA A 395 3.55 13.10 -10.53
N ALA A 396 2.23 12.99 -10.39
CA ALA A 396 1.39 12.00 -11.08
C ALA A 396 1.57 12.05 -12.61
N ASN A 397 1.48 13.24 -13.20
CA ASN A 397 1.69 13.42 -14.64
C ASN A 397 3.11 13.02 -15.07
N ARG A 398 4.15 13.31 -14.27
CA ARG A 398 5.53 12.91 -14.59
C ARG A 398 5.72 11.39 -14.54
N GLU A 399 5.13 10.72 -13.56
CA GLU A 399 5.15 9.26 -13.45
C GLU A 399 4.40 8.63 -14.63
N ALA A 400 3.19 9.10 -14.91
CA ALA A 400 2.40 8.70 -16.06
C ALA A 400 3.17 8.89 -17.37
N PHE A 401 3.81 10.05 -17.57
CA PHE A 401 4.66 10.27 -18.74
C PHE A 401 5.80 9.24 -18.86
N THR A 402 6.53 9.01 -17.77
CA THR A 402 7.63 8.02 -17.76
C THR A 402 7.13 6.61 -18.10
N ARG A 403 5.95 6.26 -17.58
CA ARG A 403 5.30 4.98 -17.83
C ARG A 403 4.81 4.87 -19.27
N TRP A 404 4.14 5.89 -19.79
CA TRP A 404 3.70 5.99 -21.18
C TRP A 404 4.88 5.78 -22.13
N CYS A 405 6.00 6.46 -21.89
CA CYS A 405 7.19 6.27 -22.69
C CYS A 405 7.68 4.82 -22.63
N THR A 406 7.72 4.20 -21.44
CA THR A 406 8.16 2.80 -21.29
C THR A 406 7.25 1.83 -22.06
N LEU A 407 5.93 2.04 -22.03
CA LEU A 407 4.95 1.15 -22.65
C LEU A 407 4.91 1.32 -24.18
N TYR A 408 4.95 2.57 -24.65
CA TYR A 408 4.66 2.90 -26.04
C TYR A 408 5.88 3.37 -26.86
N GLN A 409 7.10 3.34 -26.31
CA GLN A 409 8.31 3.78 -27.01
C GLN A 409 8.45 3.19 -28.41
N LYS A 410 8.31 1.86 -28.52
CA LYS A 410 8.44 1.14 -29.78
C LYS A 410 7.23 1.31 -30.68
N ALA A 411 6.02 1.33 -30.08
CA ALA A 411 4.77 1.40 -30.82
C ALA A 411 4.56 2.78 -31.47
N LEU A 412 4.99 3.86 -30.81
CA LEU A 412 4.81 5.25 -31.25
C LEU A 412 6.10 5.90 -31.77
N ASN A 413 7.18 5.11 -31.96
CA ASN A 413 8.49 5.58 -32.42
C ASN A 413 9.04 6.78 -31.63
N LEU A 414 8.92 6.73 -30.30
CA LEU A 414 9.36 7.83 -29.43
C LEU A 414 10.89 7.90 -29.35
N PRO A 415 11.48 9.10 -29.23
CA PRO A 415 12.91 9.25 -29.03
C PRO A 415 13.37 8.56 -27.73
N THR A 416 14.65 8.20 -27.63
CA THR A 416 15.17 7.63 -26.38
C THR A 416 15.25 8.72 -25.32
N ILE A 417 14.59 8.47 -24.19
CA ILE A 417 14.32 9.47 -23.16
C ILE A 417 15.31 9.31 -22.00
N GLY A 418 15.85 10.44 -21.50
CA GLY A 418 16.71 10.45 -20.33
C GLY A 418 15.91 10.41 -19.02
N ARG A 419 16.57 10.06 -17.90
CA ARG A 419 15.93 9.98 -16.56
C ARG A 419 15.23 11.26 -16.07
N ARG A 420 15.46 12.42 -16.70
CA ARG A 420 14.90 13.73 -16.32
C ARG A 420 14.02 14.36 -17.40
N SER A 421 13.72 13.64 -18.46
CA SER A 421 12.89 14.17 -19.53
C SER A 421 11.43 14.29 -19.09
N THR A 422 10.77 15.29 -19.62
CA THR A 422 9.34 15.59 -19.43
C THR A 422 8.63 15.62 -20.78
N ALA A 423 7.30 15.65 -20.81
CA ALA A 423 6.55 15.83 -22.05
C ALA A 423 7.00 17.09 -22.82
N ARG A 424 7.24 18.19 -22.09
CA ARG A 424 7.84 19.41 -22.65
C ARG A 424 9.20 19.19 -23.32
N SER A 425 10.05 18.33 -22.77
CA SER A 425 11.38 18.08 -23.34
C SER A 425 11.34 17.41 -24.72
N ILE A 426 10.22 16.79 -25.09
CA ILE A 426 9.99 16.18 -26.40
C ILE A 426 8.84 16.86 -27.17
N ALA A 427 8.36 18.03 -26.73
CA ALA A 427 7.18 18.69 -27.29
C ALA A 427 7.30 18.96 -28.80
N GLN A 428 8.47 19.37 -29.28
CA GLN A 428 8.72 19.58 -30.71
C GLN A 428 8.55 18.31 -31.56
N GLU A 429 8.82 17.13 -30.98
CA GLU A 429 8.64 15.86 -31.68
C GLU A 429 7.19 15.39 -31.61
N LEU A 430 6.54 15.59 -30.47
CA LEU A 430 5.12 15.28 -30.31
C LEU A 430 4.23 16.15 -31.23
N LEU A 431 4.57 17.43 -31.41
CA LEU A 431 3.84 18.35 -32.31
C LEU A 431 3.94 17.94 -33.78
N LYS A 432 4.98 17.21 -34.19
CA LYS A 432 5.08 16.63 -35.56
C LYS A 432 4.17 15.42 -35.75
N HIS A 433 3.72 14.80 -34.66
CA HIS A 433 2.91 13.58 -34.66
C HIS A 433 1.65 13.76 -33.80
N PRO A 434 0.62 14.49 -34.28
CA PRO A 434 -0.60 14.76 -33.53
C PRO A 434 -1.30 13.53 -32.92
N PRO A 435 -1.37 12.36 -33.58
CA PRO A 435 -1.93 11.15 -32.95
C PRO A 435 -1.18 10.71 -31.70
N THR A 436 0.15 10.82 -31.69
CA THR A 436 1.01 10.51 -30.55
C THR A 436 0.77 11.50 -29.40
N LEU A 437 0.57 12.78 -29.74
CA LEU A 437 0.23 13.81 -28.76
C LEU A 437 -1.14 13.58 -28.12
N ARG A 438 -2.17 13.25 -28.92
CA ARG A 438 -3.50 12.85 -28.40
C ARG A 438 -3.41 11.61 -27.52
N HIS A 439 -2.63 10.62 -27.93
CA HIS A 439 -2.41 9.40 -27.14
C HIS A 439 -1.74 9.71 -25.80
N LEU A 440 -0.80 10.66 -25.74
CA LEU A 440 -0.21 11.10 -24.48
C LEU A 440 -1.25 11.79 -23.60
N PHE A 441 -1.97 12.79 -24.12
CA PHE A 441 -2.96 13.54 -23.34
C PHE A 441 -4.15 12.67 -22.88
N ALA A 442 -4.53 11.65 -23.66
CA ALA A 442 -5.50 10.64 -23.24
C ALA A 442 -4.97 9.73 -22.12
N PHE A 443 -3.65 9.49 -22.08
CA PHE A 443 -3.02 8.68 -21.05
C PHE A 443 -2.80 9.45 -19.73
N LEU A 444 -2.62 10.76 -19.75
CA LEU A 444 -2.29 11.51 -18.54
C LEU A 444 -3.48 11.61 -17.55
N PRO A 445 -3.24 11.54 -16.23
CA PRO A 445 -4.29 11.66 -15.22
C PRO A 445 -4.86 13.09 -15.09
N TYR A 446 -4.01 14.12 -15.32
CA TYR A 446 -4.38 15.54 -15.26
C TYR A 446 -3.92 16.30 -16.52
N PRO A 447 -4.58 16.07 -17.68
CA PRO A 447 -4.15 16.63 -18.96
C PRO A 447 -4.20 18.16 -19.00
N GLU A 448 -5.17 18.79 -18.32
CA GLU A 448 -5.33 20.26 -18.32
C GLU A 448 -4.16 20.95 -17.64
N LEU A 449 -3.64 20.35 -16.57
CA LEU A 449 -2.45 20.85 -15.88
C LEU A 449 -1.20 20.73 -16.76
N GLU A 450 -1.04 19.63 -17.49
CA GLU A 450 0.09 19.47 -18.41
C GLU A 450 0.02 20.52 -19.51
N ALA A 451 -1.15 20.73 -20.11
CA ALA A 451 -1.35 21.74 -21.16
C ALA A 451 -0.96 23.15 -20.70
N LYS A 452 -1.22 23.49 -19.43
CA LYS A 452 -0.86 24.79 -18.85
C LYS A 452 0.65 25.06 -18.76
N VAL A 453 1.48 24.00 -18.76
CA VAL A 453 2.94 24.11 -18.74
C VAL A 453 3.51 24.37 -20.15
N TRP A 454 2.70 24.18 -21.20
CA TRP A 454 3.08 24.42 -22.58
C TRP A 454 3.03 25.90 -22.92
N THR A 455 3.86 26.33 -23.87
CA THR A 455 3.83 27.74 -24.29
C THR A 455 2.61 28.01 -25.14
N THR A 456 2.15 29.27 -25.19
CA THR A 456 1.07 29.69 -26.07
C THR A 456 1.36 29.34 -27.54
N ASP A 457 2.62 29.41 -27.95
CA ASP A 457 3.05 29.06 -29.30
C ASP A 457 2.88 27.56 -29.58
N ASP A 458 3.26 26.69 -28.63
CA ASP A 458 3.09 25.23 -28.74
C ASP A 458 1.60 24.85 -28.81
N LEU A 459 0.76 25.47 -27.97
CA LEU A 459 -0.69 25.23 -27.95
C LEU A 459 -1.36 25.76 -29.23
N THR A 460 -0.90 26.87 -29.77
CA THR A 460 -1.40 27.42 -31.04
C THR A 460 -1.00 26.52 -32.21
N ALA A 461 0.22 25.99 -32.22
CA ALA A 461 0.67 25.02 -33.21
C ALA A 461 -0.16 23.74 -33.16
N TRP A 462 -0.40 23.20 -31.96
CA TRP A 462 -1.27 22.04 -31.79
C TRP A 462 -2.70 22.33 -32.26
N GLY A 463 -3.30 23.45 -31.84
CA GLY A 463 -4.65 23.85 -32.23
C GLY A 463 -4.81 24.04 -33.74
N ALA A 464 -3.78 24.55 -34.43
CA ALA A 464 -3.77 24.63 -35.88
C ALA A 464 -3.85 23.23 -36.53
N TYR A 465 -3.02 22.27 -36.08
CA TYR A 465 -3.07 20.89 -36.58
C TYR A 465 -4.41 20.19 -36.32
N GLU A 466 -5.02 20.41 -35.15
CA GLU A 466 -6.34 19.88 -34.81
C GLU A 466 -7.44 20.43 -35.72
N ALA A 467 -7.42 21.74 -36.02
CA ALA A 467 -8.40 22.37 -36.89
C ALA A 467 -8.35 21.86 -38.35
N TYR A 468 -7.17 21.43 -38.82
CA TYR A 468 -7.00 20.88 -40.18
C TYR A 468 -7.29 19.38 -40.30
N LEU A 469 -7.43 18.64 -39.19
CA LEU A 469 -7.81 17.21 -39.20
C LEU A 469 -9.33 16.98 -39.26
N PHE A 470 -10.14 18.05 -39.14
CA PHE A 470 -11.60 18.01 -39.27
C PHE A 470 -12.12 18.50 -40.64
N PHE A 471 -11.25 18.59 -41.66
CA PHE A 471 -11.60 18.88 -43.05
C PHE A 471 -11.20 17.78 -44.02
#